data_AF-A0A413T1J9-F1
#
_entry.id   AF-A0A413T1J9-F1
#
_cell.length_a   1.000
_cell.length_b   1.000
_cell.length_c   1.000
_cell.angle_alpha   90.00
_cell.angle_beta   90.00
_cell.angle_gamma   90.00
#
_symmetry.space_group_name_H-M   'P 1'
#
loop_
_entity.id
_entity.type
_entity.pdbx_description
1 polymer ?
#
loop_
_entity_poly.entity_id
_entity_poly.type
_entity_poly.pdbx_seq_one_letter_code
_entity_poly.pdbx_strand_id
1 'polypeptide(L)'
;MKRKIQLLCSLLVCSLLPAGAQSLFEKHARMLTLPEGYVCYRTAEKIQIDGRPDEASWKLAQPTSSFRDISGEGFPKPQYDTKAKMLWDDDCLYVSAVLEEPNIQARLTKRDTIIYYDNDFEVFIDPDGDGHHYFEIENNARGVIFDLLLNRPYRSGGNFMIQWDCPGIQLAVHLDGTLNQPEDKDRQWTVEMAIPHQALTWDFNNPLKAGNWWRINFSRVQWLKKGGPEENWVWQPTGRIDMHMPDRWGFLYFSSKTVGKGEETFRYPYQMDAYKLLWAMFYEQQEHRAKAGSYLLATKDFPLGDSERKALPAGSEIGMEATSSQYRVWITLPSEGVRYVLNHEGRFQIEKL
;
A
#
# COMPACT_ATOMS: atom_id res chain seq x y z
N MET A 1 -63.51 -41.71 14.75
CA MET A 1 -62.34 -41.33 13.92
C MET A 1 -61.16 -40.98 14.83
N LYS A 2 -60.24 -41.92 15.07
CA LYS A 2 -58.99 -41.68 15.83
C LYS A 2 -57.86 -41.54 14.83
N ARG A 3 -57.31 -40.33 14.64
CA ARG A 3 -56.12 -40.10 13.80
C ARG A 3 -54.87 -40.46 14.61
N LYS A 4 -54.11 -41.44 14.13
CA LYS A 4 -52.75 -41.76 14.60
C LYS A 4 -51.81 -40.69 14.08
N ILE A 5 -51.08 -40.02 14.97
CA ILE A 5 -49.94 -39.16 14.64
C ILE A 5 -48.71 -40.08 14.59
N GLN A 6 -48.16 -40.30 13.40
CA GLN A 6 -46.84 -40.92 13.25
C GLN A 6 -45.80 -39.81 13.35
N LEU A 7 -44.95 -39.90 14.38
CA LEU A 7 -43.75 -39.09 14.53
C LEU A 7 -42.73 -39.56 13.47
N LEU A 8 -42.44 -38.73 12.47
CA LEU A 8 -41.33 -38.94 11.55
C LEU A 8 -40.06 -38.41 12.22
N CYS A 9 -39.20 -39.30 12.71
CA CYS A 9 -37.83 -38.94 13.09
C CYS A 9 -37.02 -38.72 11.82
N SER A 10 -36.88 -37.46 11.39
CA SER A 10 -35.95 -37.07 10.35
C SER A 10 -34.51 -37.17 10.89
N LEU A 11 -33.82 -38.27 10.57
CA LEU A 11 -32.38 -38.38 10.74
C LEU A 11 -31.70 -37.33 9.84
N LEU A 12 -31.25 -36.24 10.46
CA LEU A 12 -30.40 -35.25 9.81
C LEU A 12 -29.02 -35.89 9.61
N VAL A 13 -28.80 -36.49 8.44
CA VAL A 13 -27.46 -36.90 8.02
C VAL A 13 -26.69 -35.61 7.72
N CYS A 14 -25.91 -35.14 8.69
CA CYS A 14 -24.83 -34.18 8.42
C CYS A 14 -23.83 -34.88 7.51
N SER A 15 -23.95 -34.68 6.21
CA SER A 15 -22.87 -34.95 5.27
C SER A 15 -21.69 -34.06 5.65
N LEU A 16 -20.73 -34.64 6.38
CA LEU A 16 -19.37 -34.10 6.49
C LEU A 16 -18.78 -34.15 5.07
N LEU A 17 -19.01 -33.10 4.29
CA LEU A 17 -18.16 -32.82 3.15
C LEU A 17 -16.74 -32.69 3.71
N PRO A 18 -15.72 -33.32 3.09
CA PRO A 18 -14.35 -33.03 3.46
C PRO A 18 -14.18 -31.51 3.34
N ALA A 19 -13.86 -30.87 4.45
CA ALA A 19 -13.38 -29.50 4.43
C ALA A 19 -12.09 -29.53 3.61
N GLY A 20 -12.21 -29.30 2.30
CA GLY A 20 -11.05 -29.05 1.46
C GLY A 20 -10.29 -27.92 2.14
N ALA A 21 -9.01 -28.13 2.42
CA ALA A 21 -8.18 -27.08 2.98
C ALA A 21 -8.32 -25.85 2.07
N GLN A 22 -8.81 -24.74 2.63
CA GLN A 22 -8.98 -23.48 1.91
C GLN A 22 -7.64 -23.13 1.25
N SER A 23 -7.66 -22.74 -0.02
CA SER A 23 -6.45 -22.34 -0.74
C SER A 23 -5.76 -21.17 -0.03
N LEU A 24 -4.43 -21.04 -0.16
CA LEU A 24 -3.72 -19.89 0.43
C LEU A 24 -4.22 -18.57 -0.17
N PHE A 25 -4.56 -18.58 -1.46
CA PHE A 25 -5.15 -17.41 -2.12
C PHE A 25 -6.47 -16.99 -1.50
N GLU A 26 -7.37 -17.92 -1.21
CA GLU A 26 -8.66 -17.60 -0.57
C GLU A 26 -8.49 -17.22 0.89
N LYS A 27 -7.62 -17.94 1.63
CA LYS A 27 -7.36 -17.70 3.05
C LYS A 27 -6.84 -16.27 3.28
N HIS A 28 -5.91 -15.83 2.42
CA HIS A 28 -5.24 -14.53 2.54
C HIS A 28 -5.77 -13.48 1.55
N ALA A 29 -6.94 -13.70 0.94
CA ALA A 29 -7.45 -12.92 -0.19
C ALA A 29 -7.42 -11.40 0.02
N ARG A 30 -7.75 -10.92 1.22
CA ARG A 30 -7.74 -9.48 1.57
C ARG A 30 -6.36 -8.84 1.43
N MET A 31 -5.31 -9.58 1.78
CA MET A 31 -3.90 -9.14 1.67
C MET A 31 -3.27 -9.59 0.34
N LEU A 32 -4.06 -10.07 -0.62
CA LEU A 32 -3.58 -10.57 -1.92
C LEU A 32 -4.36 -9.97 -3.10
N THR A 33 -5.00 -8.82 -2.89
CA THR A 33 -5.57 -8.00 -3.97
C THR A 33 -4.50 -7.57 -4.97
N LEU A 34 -4.88 -7.31 -6.21
CA LEU A 34 -3.95 -6.75 -7.18
C LEU A 34 -3.67 -5.28 -6.79
N PRO A 35 -2.41 -4.85 -6.60
CA PRO A 35 -2.13 -3.47 -6.21
C PRO A 35 -2.46 -2.47 -7.33
N GLU A 36 -2.94 -1.27 -6.99
CA GLU A 36 -3.16 -0.19 -7.96
C GLU A 36 -1.86 0.17 -8.70
N GLY A 37 -2.02 0.65 -9.93
CA GLY A 37 -0.92 1.10 -10.78
C GLY A 37 -1.08 2.55 -11.21
N TYR A 38 0.00 3.33 -11.19
CA TYR A 38 0.02 4.70 -11.64
C TYR A 38 1.20 4.97 -12.57
N VAL A 39 0.94 5.62 -13.72
CA VAL A 39 1.99 6.14 -14.60
C VAL A 39 2.30 7.58 -14.22
N CYS A 40 3.47 7.80 -13.64
CA CYS A 40 4.01 9.12 -13.32
C CYS A 40 4.67 9.71 -14.56
N TYR A 41 4.05 10.74 -15.13
CA TYR A 41 4.61 11.46 -16.28
C TYR A 41 5.54 12.57 -15.84
N ARG A 42 6.46 12.94 -16.73
CA ARG A 42 7.29 14.13 -16.49
C ARG A 42 6.46 15.39 -16.53
N THR A 43 6.73 16.33 -15.64
CA THR A 43 6.15 17.69 -15.75
C THR A 43 6.70 18.41 -16.98
N ALA A 44 5.88 19.28 -17.59
CA ALA A 44 6.28 20.12 -18.73
C ALA A 44 6.84 21.48 -18.29
N GLU A 45 6.62 21.85 -17.04
CA GLU A 45 6.98 23.14 -16.46
C GLU A 45 7.43 22.96 -15.01
N LYS A 46 8.04 23.98 -14.44
CA LYS A 46 8.34 23.99 -13.01
C LYS A 46 7.03 24.05 -12.24
N ILE A 47 6.82 23.11 -11.32
CA ILE A 47 5.69 23.13 -10.40
C ILE A 47 5.99 24.12 -9.27
N GLN A 48 5.04 25.01 -8.99
CA GLN A 48 5.13 25.95 -7.88
C GLN A 48 4.37 25.36 -6.69
N ILE A 49 5.10 24.99 -5.64
CA ILE A 49 4.50 24.40 -4.45
C ILE A 49 3.82 25.49 -3.60
N ASP A 50 2.56 25.78 -3.90
CA ASP A 50 1.72 26.74 -3.17
C ASP A 50 0.40 26.14 -2.66
N GLY A 51 0.21 24.84 -2.89
CA GLY A 51 -0.94 24.08 -2.42
C GLY A 51 -2.10 24.12 -3.42
N ARG A 52 -1.96 24.78 -4.58
CA ARG A 52 -2.98 24.91 -5.61
C ARG A 52 -2.52 24.21 -6.89
N PRO A 53 -3.00 22.99 -7.20
CA PRO A 53 -2.55 22.25 -8.38
C PRO A 53 -3.21 22.77 -9.66
N ASP A 54 -2.93 24.02 -10.04
CA ASP A 54 -3.56 24.72 -11.16
C ASP A 54 -2.65 24.89 -12.40
N GLU A 55 -1.40 24.42 -12.32
CA GLU A 55 -0.49 24.32 -13.45
C GLU A 55 -1.06 23.44 -14.57
N ALA A 56 -0.61 23.70 -15.81
CA ALA A 56 -1.07 22.94 -16.97
C ALA A 56 -0.72 21.46 -16.84
N SER A 57 0.44 21.14 -16.26
CA SER A 57 0.90 19.78 -16.00
C SER A 57 -0.03 19.05 -15.02
N TRP A 58 -0.48 19.70 -13.94
CA TRP A 58 -1.46 19.12 -13.01
C TRP A 58 -2.83 18.92 -13.61
N LYS A 59 -3.28 19.86 -14.45
CA LYS A 59 -4.56 19.75 -15.17
C LYS A 59 -4.59 18.54 -16.10
N LEU A 60 -3.44 18.13 -16.64
CA LEU A 60 -3.30 16.98 -17.54
C LEU A 60 -2.99 15.66 -16.81
N ALA A 61 -2.39 15.72 -15.62
CA ALA A 61 -2.10 14.56 -14.79
C ALA A 61 -3.40 13.85 -14.38
N GLN A 62 -3.44 12.54 -14.58
CA GLN A 62 -4.59 11.72 -14.21
C GLN A 62 -4.66 11.57 -12.69
N PRO A 63 -5.83 11.68 -12.05
CA PRO A 63 -5.96 11.38 -10.64
C PRO A 63 -5.84 9.87 -10.38
N THR A 64 -5.49 9.50 -9.16
CA THR A 64 -5.75 8.16 -8.63
C THR A 64 -7.25 7.87 -8.65
N SER A 65 -7.60 6.59 -8.45
CA SER A 65 -8.95 6.25 -7.98
C SER A 65 -9.24 6.92 -6.64
N SER A 66 -10.53 7.09 -6.33
CA SER A 66 -10.99 7.52 -5.01
C SER A 66 -10.45 6.59 -3.92
N PHE A 67 -10.06 7.16 -2.80
CA PHE A 67 -9.59 6.39 -1.65
C PHE A 67 -10.71 5.47 -1.12
N ARG A 68 -10.30 4.39 -0.46
CA ARG A 68 -11.15 3.33 0.10
C ARG A 68 -10.73 3.05 1.53
N ASP A 69 -11.57 2.38 2.30
CA ASP A 69 -11.16 1.84 3.60
C ASP A 69 -9.90 0.97 3.45
N ILE A 70 -8.95 1.11 4.38
CA ILE A 70 -7.67 0.37 4.38
C ILE A 70 -7.84 -1.15 4.35
N SER A 71 -8.94 -1.66 4.91
CA SER A 71 -9.28 -3.08 4.93
C SER A 71 -9.83 -3.59 3.58
N GLY A 72 -10.23 -2.68 2.69
CA GLY A 72 -10.64 -2.96 1.32
C GLY A 72 -12.11 -3.36 1.16
N GLU A 73 -12.37 -4.28 0.21
CA GLU A 73 -13.72 -4.68 -0.16
C GLU A 73 -14.51 -5.28 1.01
N GLY A 74 -15.79 -4.92 1.12
CA GLY A 74 -16.69 -5.34 2.19
C GLY A 74 -16.72 -4.39 3.40
N PHE A 75 -15.89 -3.35 3.42
CA PHE A 75 -15.93 -2.28 4.41
C PHE A 75 -16.63 -1.03 3.87
N PRO A 76 -17.13 -0.13 4.74
CA PRO A 76 -17.78 1.10 4.33
C PRO A 76 -16.89 1.94 3.41
N LYS A 77 -17.50 2.57 2.40
CA LYS A 77 -16.77 3.54 1.58
C LYS A 77 -16.52 4.81 2.39
N PRO A 78 -15.37 5.49 2.20
CA PRO A 78 -15.12 6.81 2.74
C PRO A 78 -16.29 7.76 2.55
N GLN A 79 -16.62 8.52 3.60
CA GLN A 79 -17.72 9.48 3.55
C GLN A 79 -17.38 10.69 2.66
N TYR A 80 -16.10 11.06 2.59
CA TYR A 80 -15.62 12.19 1.80
C TYR A 80 -14.59 11.71 0.78
N ASP A 81 -14.63 12.27 -0.44
CA ASP A 81 -13.73 11.85 -1.49
C ASP A 81 -12.29 12.33 -1.23
N THR A 82 -11.32 11.52 -1.66
CA THR A 82 -9.91 11.89 -1.66
C THR A 82 -9.23 11.26 -2.86
N LYS A 83 -8.45 12.07 -3.57
CA LYS A 83 -7.68 11.65 -4.75
C LYS A 83 -6.33 12.34 -4.77
N ALA A 84 -5.32 11.62 -5.25
CA ALA A 84 -3.99 12.14 -5.46
C ALA A 84 -3.64 12.22 -6.96
N LYS A 85 -2.62 12.99 -7.30
CA LYS A 85 -1.96 13.06 -8.60
C LYS A 85 -0.46 13.04 -8.37
N MET A 86 0.27 12.46 -9.32
CA MET A 86 1.73 12.40 -9.26
C MET A 86 2.34 12.84 -10.59
N LEU A 87 3.41 13.62 -10.49
CA LEU A 87 4.29 14.01 -11.59
C LEU A 87 5.74 13.87 -11.12
N TRP A 88 6.69 13.89 -12.04
CA TRP A 88 8.11 13.87 -11.67
C TRP A 88 8.99 14.68 -12.63
N ASP A 89 10.20 15.00 -12.20
CA ASP A 89 11.29 15.47 -13.07
C ASP A 89 12.63 14.88 -12.59
N ASP A 90 13.75 15.47 -13.01
CA ASP A 90 15.07 14.95 -12.62
C ASP A 90 15.40 15.19 -11.14
N ASP A 91 14.70 16.11 -10.48
CA ASP A 91 15.01 16.56 -9.12
C ASP A 91 14.01 16.02 -8.10
N CYS A 92 12.72 15.96 -8.45
CA CYS A 92 11.63 15.74 -7.51
C CYS A 92 10.57 14.74 -8.00
N LEU A 93 10.02 13.99 -7.05
CA LEU A 93 8.68 13.46 -7.14
C LEU A 93 7.70 14.55 -6.67
N TYR A 94 6.69 14.85 -7.47
CA TYR A 94 5.63 15.78 -7.12
C TYR A 94 4.36 15.01 -6.77
N VAL A 95 3.73 15.38 -5.66
CA VAL A 95 2.44 14.83 -5.21
C VAL A 95 1.48 15.97 -4.99
N SER A 96 0.25 15.83 -5.50
CA SER A 96 -0.86 16.69 -5.11
C SER A 96 -2.04 15.84 -4.67
N ALA A 97 -2.74 16.26 -3.62
CA ALA A 97 -3.97 15.61 -3.17
C ALA A 97 -5.09 16.63 -2.98
N VAL A 98 -6.31 16.20 -3.31
CA VAL A 98 -7.55 16.94 -3.04
C VAL A 98 -8.38 16.12 -2.07
N LEU A 99 -8.69 16.69 -0.91
CA LEU A 99 -9.41 16.04 0.17
C LEU A 99 -10.71 16.81 0.44
N GLU A 100 -11.86 16.22 0.11
CA GLU A 100 -13.15 16.78 0.51
C GLU A 100 -13.26 16.73 2.04
N GLU A 101 -13.56 17.86 2.66
CA GLU A 101 -13.65 17.95 4.12
C GLU A 101 -14.62 19.09 4.47
N PRO A 102 -15.80 18.80 5.03
CA PRO A 102 -16.74 19.84 5.46
C PRO A 102 -16.37 20.52 6.77
N ASN A 103 -15.36 20.04 7.50
CA ASN A 103 -14.90 20.65 8.75
C ASN A 103 -13.38 20.48 8.89
N ILE A 104 -12.63 21.46 8.39
CA ILE A 104 -11.17 21.44 8.33
C ILE A 104 -10.60 21.77 9.70
N GLN A 105 -9.95 20.78 10.32
CA GLN A 105 -9.34 20.87 11.63
C GLN A 105 -7.85 20.55 11.57
N ALA A 106 -7.05 21.48 12.08
CA ALA A 106 -5.65 21.22 12.39
C ALA A 106 -5.18 22.14 13.52
N ARG A 107 -4.92 21.56 14.69
CA ARG A 107 -4.53 22.28 15.92
C ARG A 107 -3.05 22.12 16.22
N LEU A 108 -2.41 21.09 15.69
CA LEU A 108 -0.99 20.87 15.83
C LEU A 108 -0.21 21.87 14.98
N THR A 109 0.84 22.42 15.57
CA THR A 109 1.58 23.57 15.00
C THR A 109 3.08 23.34 14.92
N LYS A 110 3.61 22.30 15.56
CA LYS A 110 5.03 22.01 15.63
C LYS A 110 5.34 20.85 14.70
N ARG A 111 6.39 20.99 13.89
CA ARG A 111 6.96 19.86 13.14
C ARG A 111 7.27 18.72 14.10
N ASP A 112 7.15 17.50 13.60
CA ASP A 112 7.48 16.26 14.27
C ASP A 112 6.59 15.92 15.49
N THR A 113 5.39 16.51 15.54
CA THR A 113 4.34 16.03 16.45
C THR A 113 3.52 14.96 15.76
N ILE A 114 3.08 13.95 16.49
CA ILE A 114 2.16 12.92 16.00
C ILE A 114 0.87 13.60 15.49
N ILE A 115 0.67 13.66 14.16
CA ILE A 115 -0.32 14.54 13.54
C ILE A 115 -1.68 13.92 13.22
N TYR A 116 -1.81 12.60 13.25
CA TYR A 116 -3.04 11.87 12.92
C TYR A 116 -4.28 12.25 13.76
N TYR A 117 -4.14 13.04 14.83
CA TYR A 117 -5.26 13.60 15.60
C TYR A 117 -5.95 14.80 14.93
N ASP A 118 -5.32 15.39 13.91
CA ASP A 118 -5.88 16.44 13.06
C ASP A 118 -6.43 15.83 11.75
N ASN A 119 -6.99 16.65 10.85
CA ASN A 119 -7.11 16.24 9.46
C ASN A 119 -5.72 16.09 8.86
N ASP A 120 -5.44 14.89 8.36
CA ASP A 120 -4.10 14.46 8.03
C ASP A 120 -4.05 13.74 6.68
N PHE A 121 -2.94 13.93 5.96
CA PHE A 121 -2.65 13.29 4.69
C PHE A 121 -1.23 12.74 4.70
N GLU A 122 -1.09 11.49 4.30
CA GLU A 122 0.15 10.73 4.44
C GLU A 122 0.59 10.20 3.07
N VAL A 123 1.91 10.24 2.81
CA VAL A 123 2.58 9.70 1.63
C VAL A 123 3.58 8.65 2.06
N PHE A 124 3.45 7.44 1.51
CA PHE A 124 4.29 6.30 1.82
C PHE A 124 5.09 5.88 0.60
N ILE A 125 6.41 5.76 0.71
CA ILE A 125 7.28 5.53 -0.45
C ILE A 125 8.32 4.45 -0.13
N ASP A 126 8.36 3.41 -0.93
CA ASP A 126 9.42 2.40 -0.95
C ASP A 126 10.08 2.43 -2.34
N PRO A 127 11.22 3.14 -2.49
CA PRO A 127 11.85 3.39 -3.79
C PRO A 127 12.45 2.16 -4.49
N ASP A 128 12.86 1.10 -3.79
CA ASP A 128 13.41 -0.09 -4.44
C ASP A 128 12.47 -1.30 -4.43
N GLY A 129 11.36 -1.18 -3.71
CA GLY A 129 10.29 -2.16 -3.69
C GLY A 129 10.64 -3.43 -2.91
N ASP A 130 11.71 -3.39 -2.09
CA ASP A 130 12.13 -4.52 -1.27
C ASP A 130 11.33 -4.64 0.04
N GLY A 131 10.53 -3.63 0.37
CA GLY A 131 9.70 -3.54 1.56
C GLY A 131 10.43 -3.11 2.83
N HIS A 132 11.70 -2.68 2.74
CA HIS A 132 12.55 -2.20 3.82
C HIS A 132 13.01 -0.76 3.52
N HIS A 133 13.53 -0.04 4.53
CA HIS A 133 14.02 1.34 4.41
C HIS A 133 13.09 2.28 3.63
N TYR A 134 11.80 2.26 4.00
CA TYR A 134 10.75 3.03 3.34
C TYR A 134 10.35 4.26 4.16
N PHE A 135 9.84 5.25 3.45
CA PHE A 135 9.61 6.60 3.95
C PHE A 135 8.13 6.87 4.15
N GLU A 136 7.85 7.70 5.15
CA GLU A 136 6.52 8.22 5.46
C GLU A 136 6.65 9.73 5.63
N ILE A 137 5.77 10.47 4.96
CA ILE A 137 5.64 11.92 5.09
C ILE A 137 4.17 12.20 5.30
N GLU A 138 3.85 12.72 6.48
CA GLU A 138 2.51 13.12 6.87
C GLU A 138 2.42 14.65 6.92
N ASN A 139 1.25 15.21 6.61
CA ASN A 139 0.96 16.59 6.93
C ASN A 139 -0.50 16.83 7.35
N ASN A 140 -0.68 17.72 8.33
CA ASN A 140 -2.02 18.18 8.66
C ASN A 140 -2.51 19.29 7.71
N ALA A 141 -3.78 19.69 7.85
CA ALA A 141 -4.38 20.76 7.06
C ALA A 141 -3.76 22.17 7.27
N ARG A 142 -2.79 22.34 8.17
CA ARG A 142 -1.96 23.56 8.25
C ARG A 142 -0.64 23.48 7.49
N GLY A 143 -0.29 22.30 6.98
CA GLY A 143 1.03 22.01 6.41
C GLY A 143 2.11 21.75 7.46
N VAL A 144 1.74 21.36 8.69
CA VAL A 144 2.73 20.84 9.65
C VAL A 144 3.11 19.44 9.22
N ILE A 145 4.40 19.19 9.09
CA ILE A 145 4.95 17.90 8.66
C ILE A 145 5.33 17.06 9.87
N PHE A 146 5.09 15.76 9.76
CA PHE A 146 5.75 14.70 10.50
C PHE A 146 6.30 13.71 9.48
N ASP A 147 7.59 13.41 9.53
CA ASP A 147 8.22 12.49 8.60
C ASP A 147 9.13 11.51 9.33
N LEU A 148 9.21 10.29 8.77
CA LEU A 148 10.01 9.23 9.34
C LEU A 148 10.41 8.19 8.29
N LEU A 149 11.46 7.45 8.64
CA LEU A 149 11.96 6.31 7.89
C LEU A 149 11.76 5.04 8.71
N LEU A 150 11.21 3.99 8.12
CA LEU A 150 11.13 2.67 8.75
C LEU A 150 12.15 1.74 8.13
N ASN A 151 12.94 1.07 8.97
CA ASN A 151 13.91 0.11 8.45
C ASN A 151 13.25 -1.15 7.87
N ARG A 152 12.06 -1.54 8.36
CA ARG A 152 11.21 -2.64 7.87
C ARG A 152 9.81 -2.59 8.52
N PRO A 153 8.85 -3.44 8.09
CA PRO A 153 7.50 -3.48 8.66
C PRO A 153 7.46 -3.85 10.14
N TYR A 154 6.50 -3.29 10.89
CA TYR A 154 6.30 -3.62 12.31
C TYR A 154 6.02 -5.11 12.55
N ARG A 155 5.28 -5.76 11.64
CA ARG A 155 5.03 -7.22 11.66
C ARG A 155 6.31 -8.07 11.57
N SER A 156 7.43 -7.44 11.18
CA SER A 156 8.78 -8.01 11.08
C SER A 156 9.74 -7.42 12.13
N GLY A 157 9.22 -6.78 13.18
CA GLY A 157 10.04 -6.16 14.25
C GLY A 157 10.84 -4.94 13.77
N GLY A 158 10.26 -4.15 12.87
CA GLY A 158 10.83 -2.88 12.45
C GLY A 158 10.71 -1.76 13.48
N ASN A 159 11.50 -0.71 13.28
CA ASN A 159 11.48 0.52 14.05
C ASN A 159 11.48 1.71 13.10
N PHE A 160 10.83 2.79 13.52
CA PHE A 160 10.85 4.07 12.82
C PHE A 160 11.95 4.99 13.34
N MET A 161 12.41 5.90 12.49
CA MET A 161 13.43 6.90 12.79
C MET A 161 12.91 8.28 12.39
N ILE A 162 12.46 9.05 13.38
CA ILE A 162 12.01 10.45 13.20
C ILE A 162 13.17 11.43 12.97
N GLN A 163 14.43 10.96 13.05
CA GLN A 163 15.59 11.80 12.77
C GLN A 163 15.81 12.00 11.26
N TRP A 164 15.14 11.19 10.43
CA TRP A 164 15.08 11.47 9.00
C TRP A 164 14.05 12.60 8.79
N ASP A 165 14.58 13.82 8.72
CA ASP A 165 13.85 15.05 8.43
C ASP A 165 13.97 15.33 6.93
N CYS A 166 12.93 15.03 6.14
CA CYS A 166 13.00 14.90 4.67
C CYS A 166 13.73 16.08 4.00
N PRO A 167 15.02 15.93 3.61
CA PRO A 167 15.83 17.09 3.27
C PRO A 167 15.35 17.80 2.00
N GLY A 168 15.06 19.10 2.13
CA GLY A 168 14.67 19.94 1.00
C GLY A 168 13.24 19.75 0.50
N ILE A 169 12.39 19.03 1.25
CA ILE A 169 10.96 18.95 0.94
C ILE A 169 10.35 20.35 0.87
N GLN A 170 9.54 20.58 -0.16
CA GLN A 170 8.63 21.70 -0.21
C GLN A 170 7.21 21.16 -0.07
N LEU A 171 6.43 21.79 0.81
CA LEU A 171 5.04 21.42 1.05
C LEU A 171 4.21 22.68 1.24
N ALA A 172 3.05 22.71 0.59
CA ALA A 172 2.07 23.74 0.79
C ALA A 172 0.66 23.16 0.86
N VAL A 173 -0.19 23.82 1.63
CA VAL A 173 -1.60 23.47 1.79
C VAL A 173 -2.44 24.68 1.41
N HIS A 174 -3.49 24.43 0.64
CA HIS A 174 -4.52 25.42 0.38
C HIS A 174 -5.87 24.96 0.94
N LEU A 175 -6.56 25.87 1.63
CA LEU A 175 -7.87 25.64 2.23
C LEU A 175 -8.95 26.32 1.40
N ASP A 176 -9.97 25.56 1.03
CA ASP A 176 -11.23 26.07 0.51
C ASP A 176 -12.31 25.90 1.58
N GLY A 177 -12.22 26.81 2.55
CA GLY A 177 -12.90 26.73 3.83
C GLY A 177 -12.19 27.59 4.87
N THR A 178 -12.57 27.44 6.13
CA THR A 178 -11.95 28.12 7.26
C THR A 178 -11.41 27.12 8.28
N LEU A 179 -10.15 27.33 8.67
CA LEU A 179 -9.47 26.41 9.56
C LEU A 179 -10.03 26.49 10.99
N ASN A 180 -10.36 25.34 11.58
CA ASN A 180 -10.80 25.17 12.95
C ASN A 180 -12.12 25.92 13.29
N GLN A 181 -13.04 26.09 12.34
CA GLN A 181 -14.35 26.70 12.58
C GLN A 181 -15.47 25.66 12.42
N PRO A 182 -15.83 24.92 13.48
CA PRO A 182 -16.81 23.82 13.37
C PRO A 182 -18.26 24.28 13.09
N GLU A 183 -18.53 25.58 13.12
CA GLU A 183 -19.87 26.15 12.94
C GLU A 183 -20.19 26.51 11.48
N ASP A 184 -19.18 26.59 10.61
CA ASP A 184 -19.39 26.75 9.18
C ASP A 184 -19.27 25.40 8.44
N LYS A 185 -19.23 25.47 7.11
CA LYS A 185 -19.09 24.30 6.27
C LYS A 185 -18.06 24.56 5.19
N ASP A 186 -16.97 23.82 5.28
CA ASP A 186 -15.89 23.83 4.31
C ASP A 186 -16.21 22.98 3.09
N ARG A 187 -15.35 23.09 2.07
CA ARG A 187 -15.46 22.25 0.87
C ARG A 187 -14.36 21.21 0.82
N GLN A 188 -13.12 21.66 0.91
CA GLN A 188 -11.95 20.82 0.71
C GLN A 188 -10.67 21.51 1.18
N TRP A 189 -9.63 20.73 1.29
CA TRP A 189 -8.26 21.23 1.30
C TRP A 189 -7.40 20.46 0.31
N THR A 190 -6.32 21.10 -0.11
CA THR A 190 -5.40 20.56 -1.11
C THR A 190 -3.99 20.59 -0.56
N VAL A 191 -3.26 19.51 -0.84
CA VAL A 191 -1.84 19.36 -0.52
C VAL A 191 -1.06 19.39 -1.81
N GLU A 192 0.12 19.99 -1.77
CA GLU A 192 1.11 19.91 -2.81
C GLU A 192 2.50 19.72 -2.21
N MET A 193 3.25 18.75 -2.73
CA MET A 193 4.60 18.42 -2.30
C MET A 193 5.55 18.34 -3.48
N ALA A 194 6.75 18.88 -3.32
CA ALA A 194 7.93 18.48 -4.08
C ALA A 194 8.87 17.73 -3.13
N ILE A 195 9.05 16.44 -3.38
CA ILE A 195 9.87 15.53 -2.58
C ILE A 195 11.16 15.28 -3.36
N PRO A 196 12.31 15.85 -2.93
CA PRO A 196 13.57 15.70 -3.65
C PRO A 196 13.99 14.23 -3.70
N HIS A 197 14.42 13.77 -4.87
CA HIS A 197 14.83 12.38 -5.04
C HIS A 197 15.99 12.01 -4.09
N GLN A 198 16.87 12.96 -3.77
CA GLN A 198 18.00 12.75 -2.86
C GLN A 198 17.54 12.47 -1.42
N ALA A 199 16.41 13.03 -0.99
CA ALA A 199 15.83 12.75 0.33
C ALA A 199 15.34 11.30 0.44
N LEU A 200 14.90 10.76 -0.70
CA LEU A 200 14.47 9.37 -0.89
C LEU A 200 15.63 8.51 -1.39
N THR A 201 16.84 8.71 -0.86
CA THR A 201 17.97 7.81 -1.09
C THR A 201 18.53 7.30 0.24
N TRP A 202 18.82 6.01 0.29
CA TRP A 202 19.50 5.39 1.41
C TRP A 202 20.70 4.57 0.90
N ASP A 203 20.54 3.26 0.73
CA ASP A 203 21.55 2.36 0.16
C ASP A 203 20.89 1.40 -0.86
N PHE A 204 20.17 1.98 -1.81
CA PHE A 204 19.45 1.23 -2.85
C PHE A 204 19.77 1.72 -4.25
N ASN A 205 19.68 0.79 -5.21
CA ASN A 205 20.06 0.99 -6.61
C ASN A 205 18.83 1.13 -7.52
N ASN A 206 17.88 2.00 -7.16
CA ASN A 206 16.65 2.28 -7.92
C ASN A 206 16.22 3.76 -7.83
N PRO A 207 17.02 4.70 -8.37
CA PRO A 207 16.76 6.14 -8.22
C PRO A 207 15.50 6.59 -8.97
N LEU A 208 15.08 7.84 -8.75
CA LEU A 208 14.02 8.50 -9.51
C LEU A 208 14.47 8.64 -10.98
N LYS A 209 14.05 7.70 -11.84
CA LYS A 209 14.50 7.63 -13.23
C LYS A 209 13.43 6.98 -14.10
N ALA A 210 13.33 7.45 -15.34
CA ALA A 210 12.44 6.86 -16.32
C ALA A 210 12.69 5.35 -16.49
N GLY A 211 11.62 4.57 -16.53
CA GLY A 211 11.67 3.11 -16.60
C GLY A 211 11.68 2.41 -15.24
N ASN A 212 12.00 3.13 -14.16
CA ASN A 212 12.01 2.57 -12.82
C ASN A 212 10.59 2.50 -12.23
N TRP A 213 10.49 1.68 -11.20
CA TRP A 213 9.28 1.36 -10.46
C TRP A 213 9.50 1.60 -8.99
N TRP A 214 8.63 2.38 -8.36
CA TRP A 214 8.57 2.52 -6.91
C TRP A 214 7.28 1.90 -6.37
N ARG A 215 7.27 1.60 -5.08
CA ARG A 215 6.04 1.31 -4.33
C ARG A 215 5.60 2.60 -3.67
N ILE A 216 4.32 2.95 -3.82
CA ILE A 216 3.77 4.18 -3.23
C ILE A 216 2.35 3.96 -2.76
N ASN A 217 1.96 4.60 -1.67
CA ASN A 217 0.57 4.68 -1.28
C ASN A 217 0.30 5.97 -0.51
N PHE A 218 -0.98 6.22 -0.26
CA PHE A 218 -1.46 7.41 0.40
C PHE A 218 -2.49 7.02 1.45
N SER A 219 -2.51 7.76 2.56
CA SER A 219 -3.56 7.67 3.57
C SER A 219 -4.15 9.04 3.84
N ARG A 220 -5.41 9.03 4.24
CA ARG A 220 -6.07 10.10 4.96
C ARG A 220 -6.55 9.49 6.26
N VAL A 221 -6.07 10.03 7.38
CA VAL A 221 -6.66 9.72 8.68
C VAL A 221 -7.87 10.62 8.90
N GLN A 222 -9.01 10.00 9.21
CA GLN A 222 -10.27 10.70 9.43
C GLN A 222 -10.89 10.32 10.76
N TRP A 223 -11.35 11.34 11.48
CA TRP A 223 -12.17 11.21 12.69
C TRP A 223 -13.56 11.81 12.42
N LEU A 224 -14.51 10.99 11.98
CA LEU A 224 -15.87 11.47 11.69
C LEU A 224 -16.60 12.04 12.92
N LYS A 225 -16.20 11.61 14.13
CA LYS A 225 -16.74 12.09 15.40
C LYS A 225 -15.62 12.15 16.43
N LYS A 226 -15.64 13.19 17.27
CA LYS A 226 -14.72 13.30 18.41
C LYS A 226 -14.86 12.08 19.33
N GLY A 227 -13.75 11.36 19.55
CA GLY A 227 -13.73 10.13 20.35
C GLY A 227 -14.34 8.90 19.67
N GLY A 228 -14.67 8.99 18.38
CA GLY A 228 -15.01 7.84 17.54
C GLY A 228 -13.76 7.03 17.16
N PRO A 229 -13.92 5.96 16.36
CA PRO A 229 -12.78 5.25 15.81
C PRO A 229 -12.03 6.13 14.80
N GLU A 230 -10.72 5.93 14.72
CA GLU A 230 -9.90 6.38 13.61
C GLU A 230 -10.29 5.63 12.34
N GLU A 231 -10.49 6.33 11.24
CA GLU A 231 -10.66 5.74 9.92
C GLU A 231 -9.44 6.03 9.05
N ASN A 232 -8.93 4.99 8.39
CA ASN A 232 -7.82 5.10 7.46
C ASN A 232 -8.35 4.90 6.04
N TRP A 233 -8.39 5.98 5.27
CA TRP A 233 -8.83 5.94 3.88
C TRP A 233 -7.62 6.03 2.97
N VAL A 234 -7.41 5.05 2.11
CA VAL A 234 -6.18 4.87 1.35
C VAL A 234 -6.44 4.70 -0.14
N TRP A 235 -5.46 5.02 -0.98
CA TRP A 235 -5.55 4.75 -2.42
C TRP A 235 -5.58 3.24 -2.70
N GLN A 236 -4.59 2.52 -2.18
CA GLN A 236 -4.49 1.07 -2.27
C GLN A 236 -4.73 0.42 -0.90
N PRO A 237 -5.85 -0.31 -0.70
CA PRO A 237 -6.09 -1.06 0.53
C PRO A 237 -4.99 -2.09 0.81
N THR A 238 -4.52 -2.17 2.06
CA THR A 238 -3.56 -3.19 2.48
C THR A 238 -4.25 -4.49 2.88
N GLY A 239 -5.55 -4.43 3.17
CA GLY A 239 -6.36 -5.58 3.60
C GLY A 239 -6.37 -5.80 5.11
N ARG A 240 -5.66 -4.95 5.85
CA ARG A 240 -5.61 -4.89 7.32
C ARG A 240 -5.55 -3.43 7.75
N ILE A 241 -5.92 -3.12 8.98
CA ILE A 241 -5.68 -1.79 9.57
C ILE A 241 -4.19 -1.72 9.96
N ASP A 242 -3.34 -1.63 8.93
CA ASP A 242 -1.88 -1.58 8.98
C ASP A 242 -1.39 -0.97 7.67
N MET A 243 -0.96 0.30 7.72
CA MET A 243 -0.48 1.03 6.56
C MET A 243 0.98 0.68 6.22
N HIS A 244 1.74 0.16 7.19
CA HIS A 244 3.15 -0.24 7.04
C HIS A 244 3.28 -1.65 6.46
N MET A 245 2.56 -1.89 5.36
CA MET A 245 2.61 -3.08 4.53
C MET A 245 3.06 -2.70 3.10
N PRO A 246 4.35 -2.35 2.88
CA PRO A 246 4.84 -1.87 1.58
C PRO A 246 4.65 -2.86 0.43
N ASP A 247 4.58 -4.14 0.74
CA ASP A 247 4.24 -5.21 -0.20
C ASP A 247 2.82 -5.12 -0.78
N ARG A 248 1.96 -4.33 -0.13
CA ARG A 248 0.57 -4.09 -0.51
C ARG A 248 0.30 -2.76 -1.17
N TRP A 249 1.23 -1.80 -1.09
CA TRP A 249 1.11 -0.46 -1.70
C TRP A 249 0.93 -0.48 -3.22
N GLY A 250 0.57 0.64 -3.83
CA GLY A 250 0.49 0.75 -5.28
C GLY A 250 1.88 0.71 -5.93
N PHE A 251 1.89 0.57 -7.26
CA PHE A 251 3.11 0.68 -8.07
C PHE A 251 3.11 2.00 -8.84
N LEU A 252 4.23 2.72 -8.75
CA LEU A 252 4.48 3.97 -9.46
C LEU A 252 5.50 3.75 -10.57
N TYR A 253 5.08 3.92 -11.82
CA TYR A 253 5.96 3.83 -12.99
C TYR A 253 6.41 5.21 -13.44
N PHE A 254 7.72 5.44 -13.56
CA PHE A 254 8.25 6.69 -14.11
C PHE A 254 8.32 6.64 -15.63
N SER A 255 7.38 7.32 -16.29
CA SER A 255 7.39 7.47 -17.75
C SER A 255 8.43 8.49 -18.19
N SER A 256 9.17 8.19 -19.27
CA SER A 256 10.04 9.17 -19.95
C SER A 256 9.27 10.26 -20.69
N LYS A 257 7.95 10.11 -20.85
CA LYS A 257 7.10 11.05 -21.57
C LYS A 257 6.68 12.20 -20.67
N THR A 258 6.59 13.39 -21.25
CA THR A 258 5.98 14.56 -20.61
C THR A 258 4.46 14.42 -20.62
N VAL A 259 3.82 14.84 -19.53
CA VAL A 259 2.37 14.81 -19.37
C VAL A 259 1.68 15.55 -20.53
N GLY A 260 0.65 14.92 -21.10
CA GLY A 260 -0.08 15.44 -22.27
C GLY A 260 0.67 15.42 -23.61
N LYS A 261 1.88 14.86 -23.69
CA LYS A 261 2.66 14.71 -24.94
C LYS A 261 2.78 13.26 -25.42
N GLY A 262 2.03 12.35 -24.83
CA GLY A 262 1.93 10.95 -25.25
C GLY A 262 1.22 10.11 -24.20
N GLU A 263 0.92 8.87 -24.57
CA GLU A 263 0.28 7.89 -23.68
C GLU A 263 1.23 6.74 -23.38
N GLU A 264 1.17 6.25 -22.16
CA GLU A 264 1.93 5.12 -21.67
C GLU A 264 0.98 4.15 -20.98
N THR A 265 1.05 2.87 -21.36
CA THR A 265 0.22 1.85 -20.75
C THR A 265 0.96 1.28 -19.54
N PHE A 266 0.33 1.36 -18.38
CA PHE A 266 0.85 0.74 -17.17
C PHE A 266 1.04 -0.78 -17.36
N ARG A 267 2.17 -1.31 -16.87
CA ARG A 267 2.47 -2.75 -16.87
C ARG A 267 3.15 -3.13 -15.56
N TYR A 268 2.67 -4.12 -14.82
CA TYR A 268 3.32 -4.50 -13.57
C TYR A 268 4.81 -4.89 -13.78
N PRO A 269 5.69 -4.57 -12.81
CA PRO A 269 7.12 -4.86 -12.93
C PRO A 269 7.47 -6.34 -12.77
N TYR A 270 6.52 -7.16 -12.29
CA TYR A 270 6.74 -8.56 -11.94
C TYR A 270 5.68 -9.47 -12.57
N GLN A 271 5.98 -10.77 -12.63
CA GLN A 271 4.95 -11.81 -12.76
C GLN A 271 4.07 -11.83 -11.50
N MET A 272 2.92 -11.18 -11.58
CA MET A 272 2.08 -10.90 -10.41
C MET A 272 1.52 -12.15 -9.74
N ASP A 273 1.31 -13.25 -10.47
CA ASP A 273 0.88 -14.52 -9.86
C ASP A 273 1.98 -15.16 -9.00
N ALA A 274 3.24 -15.09 -9.44
CA ALA A 274 4.38 -15.53 -8.65
C ALA A 274 4.57 -14.61 -7.44
N TYR A 275 4.53 -13.29 -7.63
CA TYR A 275 4.60 -12.31 -6.54
C TYR A 275 3.49 -12.55 -5.50
N LYS A 276 2.25 -12.76 -5.94
CA LYS A 276 1.09 -13.07 -5.09
C LYS A 276 1.31 -14.35 -4.28
N LEU A 277 1.79 -15.43 -4.92
CA LEU A 277 2.04 -16.69 -4.22
C LEU A 277 3.14 -16.57 -3.17
N LEU A 278 4.21 -15.83 -3.48
CA LEU A 278 5.31 -15.60 -2.55
C LEU A 278 4.81 -14.90 -1.27
N TRP A 279 3.96 -13.88 -1.41
CA TRP A 279 3.33 -13.21 -0.27
C TRP A 279 2.29 -14.08 0.45
N ALA A 280 1.53 -14.90 -0.27
CA ALA A 280 0.61 -15.87 0.34
C ALA A 280 1.36 -16.84 1.27
N MET A 281 2.53 -17.33 0.82
CA MET A 281 3.42 -18.17 1.63
C MET A 281 4.01 -17.40 2.82
N PHE A 282 4.38 -16.13 2.66
CA PHE A 282 4.83 -15.28 3.77
C PHE A 282 3.76 -15.13 4.85
N TYR A 283 2.52 -14.82 4.46
CA TYR A 283 1.41 -14.71 5.40
C TYR A 283 1.11 -16.03 6.12
N GLU A 284 1.22 -17.16 5.41
CA GLU A 284 1.10 -18.47 6.03
C GLU A 284 2.19 -18.74 7.07
N GLN A 285 3.44 -18.39 6.76
CA GLN A 285 4.55 -18.53 7.71
C GLN A 285 4.33 -17.68 8.97
N GLN A 286 3.86 -16.44 8.82
CA GLN A 286 3.60 -15.56 9.96
C GLN A 286 2.48 -16.11 10.85
N GLU A 287 1.38 -16.60 10.27
CA GLU A 287 0.33 -17.26 11.04
C GLU A 287 0.79 -18.55 11.71
N HIS A 288 1.55 -19.38 10.99
CA HIS A 288 2.05 -20.64 11.53
C HIS A 288 2.97 -20.37 12.73
N ARG A 289 3.91 -19.43 12.61
CA ARG A 289 4.79 -19.02 13.72
C ARG A 289 4.01 -18.47 14.90
N ALA A 290 2.98 -17.67 14.67
CA ALA A 290 2.13 -17.15 15.75
C ALA A 290 1.41 -18.26 16.53
N LYS A 291 1.05 -19.37 15.86
CA LYS A 291 0.34 -20.52 16.47
C LYS A 291 1.27 -21.57 17.07
N ALA A 292 2.37 -21.89 16.39
CA ALA A 292 3.25 -23.02 16.70
C ALA A 292 4.61 -22.59 17.29
N GLY A 293 4.91 -21.29 17.34
CA GLY A 293 6.20 -20.77 17.83
C GLY A 293 7.39 -21.02 16.90
N SER A 294 7.17 -21.59 15.71
CA SER A 294 8.22 -21.88 14.71
C SER A 294 7.69 -21.74 13.29
N TYR A 295 8.58 -21.61 12.31
CA TYR A 295 8.25 -21.60 10.88
C TYR A 295 8.14 -23.02 10.30
N LEU A 296 7.35 -23.17 9.22
CA LEU A 296 7.35 -24.35 8.37
C LEU A 296 8.74 -24.59 7.77
N LEU A 297 9.15 -25.85 7.67
CA LEU A 297 10.55 -26.22 7.35
C LEU A 297 10.74 -26.76 5.93
N ALA A 298 9.68 -27.18 5.25
CA ALA A 298 9.72 -27.59 3.84
C ALA A 298 8.54 -27.03 3.02
N THR A 299 8.74 -26.87 1.71
CA THR A 299 7.67 -26.39 0.79
C THR A 299 6.45 -27.31 0.76
N LYS A 300 6.64 -28.61 0.99
CA LYS A 300 5.55 -29.60 1.10
C LYS A 300 4.64 -29.40 2.32
N ASP A 301 5.10 -28.65 3.31
CA ASP A 301 4.34 -28.40 4.54
C ASP A 301 3.35 -27.24 4.37
N PHE A 302 3.47 -26.46 3.29
CA PHE A 302 2.46 -25.47 2.92
C PHE A 302 1.23 -26.15 2.32
N PRO A 303 0.01 -25.67 2.61
CA PRO A 303 -1.22 -26.17 2.01
C PRO A 303 -1.40 -25.64 0.57
N LEU A 304 -0.43 -25.87 -0.31
CA LEU A 304 -0.46 -25.41 -1.70
C LEU A 304 -1.39 -26.28 -2.54
N GLY A 305 -2.49 -25.69 -2.99
CA GLY A 305 -3.49 -26.33 -3.83
C GLY A 305 -3.23 -26.16 -5.34
N ASP A 306 -4.20 -26.63 -6.12
CA ASP A 306 -4.22 -26.52 -7.57
C ASP A 306 -4.27 -25.06 -8.06
N SER A 307 -4.97 -24.18 -7.32
CA SER A 307 -5.10 -22.75 -7.60
C SER A 307 -3.74 -22.04 -7.66
N GLU A 308 -2.90 -22.27 -6.65
CA GLU A 308 -1.57 -21.68 -6.55
C GLU A 308 -0.65 -22.18 -7.64
N ARG A 309 -0.67 -23.50 -7.91
CA ARG A 309 0.22 -24.14 -8.88
C ARG A 309 -0.12 -23.78 -10.32
N LYS A 310 -1.41 -23.71 -10.66
CA LYS A 310 -1.87 -23.37 -12.02
C LYS A 310 -1.73 -21.89 -12.36
N ALA A 311 -1.60 -21.02 -11.36
CA ALA A 311 -1.36 -19.59 -11.57
C ALA A 311 0.08 -19.30 -12.03
N LEU A 312 1.04 -20.19 -11.73
CA LEU A 312 2.43 -19.96 -12.11
C LEU A 312 2.67 -20.26 -13.60
N PRO A 313 3.58 -19.52 -14.26
CA PRO A 313 4.07 -19.88 -15.59
C PRO A 313 4.58 -21.32 -15.65
N ALA A 314 4.44 -21.95 -16.82
CA ALA A 314 4.92 -23.31 -17.04
C ALA A 314 6.43 -23.42 -16.76
N GLY A 315 6.83 -24.45 -16.01
CA GLY A 315 8.23 -24.68 -15.62
C GLY A 315 8.69 -23.88 -14.40
N SER A 316 7.81 -23.11 -13.74
CA SER A 316 8.15 -22.44 -12.49
C SER A 316 8.43 -23.43 -11.35
N GLU A 317 9.37 -23.10 -10.48
CA GLU A 317 9.74 -23.95 -9.33
C GLU A 317 9.60 -23.18 -8.01
N ILE A 318 8.92 -23.78 -7.04
CA ILE A 318 8.78 -23.23 -5.68
C ILE A 318 9.84 -23.86 -4.80
N GLY A 319 10.66 -23.04 -4.15
CA GLY A 319 11.69 -23.51 -3.22
C GLY A 319 11.68 -22.76 -1.90
N MET A 320 12.35 -23.35 -0.90
CA MET A 320 12.50 -22.77 0.43
C MET A 320 13.74 -23.32 1.13
N GLU A 321 14.37 -22.47 1.94
CA GLU A 321 15.30 -22.84 3.00
C GLU A 321 14.77 -22.27 4.31
N ALA A 322 14.72 -23.10 5.36
CA ALA A 322 14.15 -22.67 6.64
C ALA A 322 14.79 -23.38 7.84
N THR A 323 14.78 -22.65 8.95
CA THR A 323 14.97 -23.14 10.32
C THR A 323 13.70 -22.82 11.12
N SER A 324 13.66 -23.18 12.40
CA SER A 324 12.51 -22.82 13.25
C SER A 324 12.32 -21.30 13.43
N SER A 325 13.35 -20.48 13.18
CA SER A 325 13.33 -19.04 13.46
C SER A 325 13.59 -18.14 12.24
N GLN A 326 14.04 -18.69 11.12
CA GLN A 326 14.34 -17.94 9.90
C GLN A 326 14.00 -18.75 8.65
N TYR A 327 13.63 -18.08 7.56
CA TYR A 327 13.46 -18.71 6.26
C TYR A 327 13.73 -17.74 5.11
N ARG A 328 13.93 -18.33 3.93
CA ARG A 328 13.75 -17.71 2.61
C ARG A 328 12.88 -18.63 1.75
N VAL A 329 11.85 -18.08 1.12
CA VAL A 329 11.05 -18.75 0.10
C VAL A 329 11.35 -18.12 -1.25
N TRP A 330 11.22 -18.89 -2.33
CA TRP A 330 11.41 -18.35 -3.66
C TRP A 330 10.56 -19.05 -4.71
N ILE A 331 10.34 -18.33 -5.81
CA ILE A 331 9.77 -18.86 -7.04
C ILE A 331 10.76 -18.58 -8.17
N THR A 332 11.29 -19.64 -8.75
CA THR A 332 12.14 -19.57 -9.94
C THR A 332 11.24 -19.51 -11.18
N LEU A 333 11.51 -18.57 -12.07
CA LEU A 333 10.82 -18.36 -13.34
C LEU A 333 11.81 -18.54 -14.50
N PRO A 334 12.06 -19.77 -14.96
CA PRO A 334 13.07 -20.02 -16.00
C PRO A 334 12.80 -19.28 -17.31
N SER A 335 11.52 -19.07 -17.67
CA SER A 335 11.12 -18.32 -18.87
C SER A 335 11.56 -16.86 -18.86
N GLU A 336 11.84 -16.30 -17.68
CA GLU A 336 12.27 -14.90 -17.50
C GLU A 336 13.73 -14.80 -17.05
N GLY A 337 14.40 -15.93 -16.78
CA GLY A 337 15.78 -15.93 -16.30
C GLY A 337 15.95 -15.32 -14.90
N VAL A 338 14.89 -15.34 -14.08
CA VAL A 338 14.88 -14.73 -12.74
C VAL A 338 14.35 -15.69 -11.67
N ARG A 339 14.65 -15.36 -10.42
CA ARG A 339 14.07 -15.95 -9.22
C ARG A 339 13.62 -14.84 -8.28
N TYR A 340 12.36 -14.90 -7.87
CA TYR A 340 11.81 -14.01 -6.85
C TYR A 340 12.01 -14.62 -5.48
N VAL A 341 12.58 -13.87 -4.53
CA VAL A 341 12.94 -14.35 -3.19
C VAL A 341 12.30 -13.45 -2.14
N LEU A 342 11.76 -14.06 -1.09
CA LEU A 342 11.23 -13.36 0.07
C LEU A 342 11.74 -14.01 1.34
N ASN A 343 12.31 -13.22 2.25
CA ASN A 343 12.81 -13.73 3.51
C ASN A 343 11.79 -13.58 4.65
N HIS A 344 12.11 -14.16 5.81
CA HIS A 344 11.29 -14.10 7.02
C HIS A 344 11.00 -12.69 7.56
N GLU A 345 11.74 -11.68 7.13
CA GLU A 345 11.53 -10.27 7.49
C GLU A 345 10.66 -9.54 6.47
N GLY A 346 10.23 -10.23 5.40
CA GLY A 346 9.43 -9.66 4.33
C GLY A 346 10.24 -8.84 3.33
N ARG A 347 11.56 -9.09 3.21
CA ARG A 347 12.40 -8.42 2.22
C ARG A 347 12.29 -9.12 0.86
N PHE A 348 11.80 -8.42 -0.16
CA PHE A 348 11.64 -8.94 -1.52
C PHE A 348 12.87 -8.68 -2.38
N GLN A 349 13.32 -9.69 -3.12
CA GLN A 349 14.48 -9.57 -4.00
C GLN A 349 14.27 -10.33 -5.32
N ILE A 350 14.91 -9.86 -6.38
CA ILE A 350 14.97 -10.53 -7.68
C ILE A 350 16.41 -10.95 -7.94
N GLU A 351 16.65 -12.26 -7.97
CA GLU A 351 17.92 -12.87 -8.34
C GLU A 351 17.91 -13.23 -9.85
N LYS A 352 19.02 -13.02 -10.56
CA LYS A 352 19.20 -13.55 -11.93
C LYS A 352 19.69 -15.00 -11.86
N LEU A 353 19.22 -15.83 -12.78
CA LEU A 353 19.59 -17.26 -12.87
C LEU A 353 20.95 -17.50 -13.53
#